data_AF-A0A662BW42-F1
#
_entry.id   AF-A0A662BW42-F1
#
_cell.length_a   1.000
_cell.length_b   1.000
_cell.length_c   1.000
_cell.angle_alpha   90.00
_cell.angle_beta   90.00
_cell.angle_gamma   90.00
#
_symmetry.space_group_name_H-M   'P 1'
#
loop_
_entity.id
_entity.type
_entity.pdbx_description
1 polymer ?
#
loop_
_entity_poly.entity_id
_entity_poly.type
_entity_poly.pdbx_seq_one_letter_code
_entity_poly.pdbx_strand_id
1 'polypeptide(L)'
;MDQGGWYTVRIKHNGTYSTGYCHFSGFGKGIKQGVHVKQGQVIGYVGQTGLATGPHLDFRFYRNGQPLDPTKVKSPPAKPVDTAYAEVFRIYCDSLIRELDSIPVLN
;
A
#
# COMPACT_ATOMS: atom_id res chain seq x y z
N MET A 1 7.15 -7.56 19.21
CA MET A 1 5.83 -7.46 18.56
C MET A 1 4.99 -6.59 19.46
N ASP A 2 4.43 -5.50 18.94
CA ASP A 2 3.50 -4.66 19.71
C ASP A 2 2.22 -5.47 19.91
N GLN A 3 1.82 -5.65 21.17
CA GLN A 3 0.84 -6.63 21.63
C GLN A 3 -0.64 -6.25 21.34
N GLY A 4 -0.88 -5.33 20.41
CA GLY A 4 -2.19 -4.67 20.22
C GLY A 4 -3.11 -5.23 19.13
N GLY A 5 -2.62 -6.10 18.24
CA GLY A 5 -3.41 -6.69 17.15
C GLY A 5 -3.36 -8.21 17.21
N TRP A 6 -4.49 -8.89 17.44
CA TRP A 6 -4.50 -10.36 17.49
C TRP A 6 -4.20 -10.98 16.13
N TYR A 7 -4.69 -10.39 15.04
CA TYR A 7 -4.36 -10.80 13.66
C TYR A 7 -3.66 -9.69 12.91
N THR A 8 -2.39 -9.94 12.59
CA THR A 8 -1.51 -8.97 11.92
C THR A 8 -0.69 -9.66 10.84
N VAL A 9 -0.30 -8.90 9.83
CA VAL A 9 0.67 -9.31 8.81
C VAL A 9 1.79 -8.28 8.78
N ARG A 10 3.04 -8.75 8.76
CA ARG A 10 4.21 -7.91 8.52
C ARG A 10 4.88 -8.34 7.21
N ILE A 11 5.01 -7.39 6.29
CA ILE A 11 5.65 -7.62 5.00
C ILE A 11 7.01 -6.95 5.02
N LYS A 12 8.07 -7.74 4.78
CA LYS A 12 9.40 -7.21 4.47
C LYS A 12 9.49 -6.97 2.97
N HIS A 13 9.74 -5.73 2.57
CA HIS A 13 9.87 -5.37 1.15
C HIS A 13 11.29 -5.57 0.66
N ASN A 14 12.27 -5.16 1.47
CA ASN A 14 13.70 -5.32 1.18
C ASN A 14 14.52 -5.24 2.48
N GLY A 15 15.84 -5.02 2.38
CA GLY A 15 16.72 -4.87 3.55
C GLY A 15 16.40 -3.65 4.44
N THR A 16 15.70 -2.66 3.89
CA THR A 16 15.47 -1.35 4.53
C THR A 16 14.04 -1.18 5.01
N TYR A 17 13.05 -1.62 4.23
CA TYR A 17 11.64 -1.29 4.44
C TYR A 17 10.79 -2.51 4.79
N SER A 18 9.85 -2.29 5.71
CA SER A 18 8.77 -3.23 6.01
C SER A 18 7.47 -2.49 6.33
N THR A 19 6.34 -3.14 6.14
CA THR A 19 5.02 -2.63 6.52
C THR A 19 4.31 -3.60 7.46
N GLY A 20 3.49 -3.07 8.36
CA GLY A 20 2.61 -3.81 9.25
C GLY A 20 1.15 -3.48 8.95
N TYR A 21 0.30 -4.50 9.05
CA TYR A 21 -1.14 -4.42 8.86
C TYR A 21 -1.81 -5.11 10.04
N CYS A 22 -2.62 -4.37 10.78
CA CYS A 22 -3.21 -4.84 12.03
C CYS A 22 -4.74 -4.86 11.99
N HIS A 23 -5.33 -5.48 13.02
CA HIS A 23 -6.77 -5.54 13.26
C HIS A 23 -7.56 -6.35 12.23
N PHE A 24 -6.93 -7.32 11.56
CA PHE A 24 -7.63 -8.15 10.59
C PHE A 24 -8.74 -8.97 11.24
N SER A 25 -9.86 -9.16 10.53
CA SER A 25 -10.88 -10.16 10.87
C SER A 25 -10.45 -11.58 10.47
N GLY A 26 -9.57 -11.68 9.48
CA GLY A 26 -8.96 -12.92 9.02
C GLY A 26 -7.88 -12.67 7.96
N PHE A 27 -7.09 -13.71 7.68
CA PHE A 27 -6.01 -13.65 6.69
C PHE A 27 -6.51 -13.99 5.28
N GLY A 28 -5.82 -13.46 4.26
CA GLY A 28 -6.04 -13.85 2.87
C GLY A 28 -5.71 -15.32 2.64
N LYS A 29 -6.29 -15.93 1.60
CA LYS A 29 -6.04 -17.34 1.28
C LYS A 29 -4.54 -17.59 1.05
N GLY A 30 -3.99 -18.58 1.75
CA GLY A 30 -2.58 -18.98 1.63
C GLY A 30 -1.59 -18.04 2.32
N ILE A 31 -2.05 -17.00 3.00
CA ILE A 31 -1.20 -16.07 3.74
C ILE A 31 -0.76 -16.73 5.05
N LYS A 32 0.56 -16.91 5.16
CA LYS A 32 1.25 -17.44 6.34
C LYS A 32 2.68 -16.94 6.35
N GLN A 33 3.38 -17.09 7.47
CA GLN A 33 4.77 -16.68 7.60
C GLN A 33 5.65 -17.30 6.50
N GLY A 34 6.53 -16.49 5.91
CA GLY A 34 7.47 -16.90 4.86
C GLY A 34 6.92 -16.87 3.43
N VAL A 35 5.62 -16.64 3.23
CA VAL A 35 5.04 -16.52 1.89
C VAL A 35 5.46 -15.20 1.24
N HIS A 36 5.89 -15.28 -0.02
CA HIS A 36 6.11 -14.10 -0.86
C HIS A 36 4.76 -13.58 -1.36
N VAL A 37 4.60 -12.26 -1.33
CA VAL A 37 3.40 -11.58 -1.81
C VAL A 37 3.75 -10.56 -2.88
N LYS A 38 2.82 -10.30 -3.79
CA LYS A 38 2.94 -9.27 -4.82
C LYS A 38 2.11 -8.04 -4.45
N GLN A 39 2.48 -6.88 -4.98
CA GLN A 39 1.65 -5.68 -4.86
C GLN A 39 0.24 -5.96 -5.41
N GLY A 40 -0.79 -5.52 -4.68
CA GLY A 40 -2.19 -5.77 -5.02
C GLY A 40 -2.74 -7.13 -4.55
N GLN A 41 -1.89 -8.03 -4.03
CA GLN A 41 -2.35 -9.30 -3.47
C GLN A 41 -3.12 -9.08 -2.17
N VAL A 42 -4.27 -9.74 -2.03
CA VAL A 42 -5.04 -9.73 -0.78
C VAL A 42 -4.29 -10.49 0.31
N ILE A 43 -3.96 -9.80 1.40
CA ILE A 43 -3.24 -10.35 2.55
C ILE A 43 -4.11 -10.61 3.78
N GLY A 44 -5.31 -10.03 3.80
CA GLY A 44 -6.25 -10.10 4.92
C GLY A 44 -7.44 -9.20 4.70
N TYR A 45 -8.37 -9.26 5.64
CA TYR A 45 -9.62 -8.53 5.60
C TYR A 45 -9.72 -7.64 6.84
N VAL A 46 -10.22 -6.41 6.66
CA VAL A 46 -10.42 -5.47 7.77
C VAL A 46 -11.32 -6.09 8.84
N GLY A 47 -11.01 -5.81 10.09
CA GLY A 47 -11.78 -6.25 11.23
C GLY A 47 -11.56 -5.32 12.42
N GLN A 48 -11.77 -5.86 13.61
CA GLN A 48 -11.65 -5.15 14.88
C GLN A 48 -10.93 -6.02 15.92
N THR A 49 -10.00 -6.87 15.49
CA THR A 49 -9.28 -7.70 16.45
C THR A 49 -8.24 -6.89 17.22
N GLY A 50 -8.14 -7.12 18.52
CA GLY A 50 -7.12 -6.50 19.38
C GLY A 50 -7.70 -5.33 20.16
N LEU A 51 -6.89 -4.29 20.35
CA LEU A 51 -7.28 -3.05 21.04
C LEU A 51 -8.02 -2.07 20.11
N ALA A 52 -8.69 -2.56 19.06
CA ALA A 52 -9.39 -1.73 18.09
C ALA A 52 -10.74 -1.24 18.64
N THR A 53 -10.99 0.06 18.56
CA THR A 53 -12.24 0.70 19.01
C THR A 53 -13.39 0.54 18.00
N GLY A 54 -13.08 0.22 16.74
CA GLY A 54 -14.04 -0.02 15.66
C GLY A 54 -13.35 -0.69 14.45
N PRO A 55 -14.10 -1.12 13.43
CA PRO A 55 -13.51 -1.73 12.23
C PRO A 55 -12.64 -0.74 11.45
N HIS A 56 -11.33 -0.99 11.42
CA HIS A 56 -10.38 -0.17 10.67
C HIS A 56 -9.08 -0.93 10.39
N LEU A 57 -8.23 -0.36 9.53
CA LEU A 57 -6.88 -0.83 9.29
C LEU A 57 -5.89 0.08 10.02
N ASP A 58 -5.10 -0.49 10.92
CA ASP A 58 -3.87 0.15 11.40
C ASP A 58 -2.72 -0.28 10.47
N PHE A 59 -2.29 0.68 9.65
CA PHE A 59 -1.19 0.55 8.71
C PHE A 59 0.07 1.22 9.26
N ARG A 60 1.14 0.44 9.35
CA ARG A 60 2.42 0.89 9.91
C ARG A 60 3.53 0.75 8.88
N PHE A 61 4.39 1.75 8.79
CA PHE A 61 5.57 1.72 7.94
C PHE A 61 6.83 1.75 8.79
N TYR A 62 7.84 1.00 8.38
CA TYR A 62 9.10 0.90 9.12
C TYR A 62 10.29 1.05 8.18
N ARG A 63 11.30 1.81 8.63
CA ARG A 63 12.62 1.92 8.00
C ARG A 63 13.66 1.42 8.99
N ASN A 64 14.43 0.39 8.62
CA ASN A 64 15.43 -0.26 9.49
C ASN A 64 14.85 -0.66 10.85
N GLY A 65 13.61 -1.16 10.85
CA GLY A 65 12.88 -1.59 12.05
C GLY A 65 12.20 -0.47 12.84
N GLN A 66 12.52 0.81 12.59
CA GLN A 66 11.92 1.95 13.28
C GLN A 66 10.63 2.42 12.60
N PRO A 67 9.55 2.71 13.36
CA PRO A 67 8.34 3.29 12.81
C PRO A 67 8.63 4.61 12.09
N LEU A 68 7.94 4.84 10.98
CA LEU A 68 8.05 6.06 10.21
C LEU A 68 6.67 6.47 9.72
N ASP A 69 6.41 7.78 9.72
CA ASP A 69 5.21 8.38 9.15
C ASP A 69 5.08 8.00 7.67
N PRO A 70 4.09 7.17 7.29
CA PRO A 70 3.96 6.69 5.92
C PRO A 70 3.72 7.82 4.92
N THR A 71 3.12 8.93 5.36
CA THR A 71 2.82 10.08 4.49
C THR A 71 4.06 10.88 4.10
N LYS A 72 5.17 10.68 4.83
CA LYS A 72 6.46 11.33 4.58
C LYS A 72 7.45 10.43 3.85
N VAL A 73 7.05 9.20 3.51
CA VAL A 73 7.89 8.29 2.72
C VAL A 73 7.93 8.78 1.28
N LYS A 74 9.11 9.20 0.81
CA LYS A 74 9.36 9.27 -0.62
C LYS A 74 9.49 7.83 -1.14
N SER A 75 8.46 7.37 -1.84
CA SER A 75 8.51 6.07 -2.51
C SER A 75 9.64 6.08 -3.54
N PRO A 76 10.43 5.00 -3.67
CA PRO A 76 11.36 4.87 -4.79
C PRO A 76 10.57 5.07 -6.08
N PRO A 77 11.08 5.86 -7.03
CA PRO A 77 10.40 6.02 -8.31
C PRO A 77 10.23 4.65 -8.97
N ALA A 78 9.06 4.42 -9.57
CA ALA A 78 8.90 3.29 -10.46
C ALA A 78 9.90 3.40 -11.63
N LYS A 79 10.16 2.29 -12.31
CA LYS A 79 10.93 2.36 -13.57
C LYS A 79 10.24 3.34 -14.52
N PRO A 80 10.98 4.24 -15.19
CA PRO A 80 10.42 5.10 -16.21
C PRO A 80 9.73 4.28 -17.30
N VAL A 81 8.79 4.91 -18.00
CA VAL A 81 8.24 4.34 -19.24
C VAL A 81 9.40 4.09 -20.20
N ASP A 82 9.42 2.91 -20.82
CA ASP A 82 10.42 2.56 -21.83
C ASP A 82 10.45 3.66 -22.91
N THR A 83 11.64 4.04 -23.36
CA THR A 83 11.80 5.10 -24.36
C THR A 83 11.08 4.77 -25.65
N ALA A 84 10.91 3.48 -25.98
CA ALA A 84 10.12 3.03 -27.13
C ALA A 84 8.62 3.39 -27.04
N TYR A 85 8.08 3.59 -25.83
CA TYR A 85 6.67 3.91 -25.60
C TYR A 85 6.45 5.34 -25.08
N ALA A 86 7.52 6.11 -24.86
CA ALA A 86 7.44 7.42 -24.20
C ALA A 86 6.58 8.44 -24.96
N GLU A 87 6.61 8.41 -26.29
CA GLU A 87 5.80 9.30 -27.13
C GLU A 87 4.30 8.97 -27.02
N VAL A 88 3.94 7.70 -27.24
CA VAL A 88 2.54 7.23 -27.17
C VAL A 88 1.96 7.44 -25.77
N PHE A 89 2.74 7.15 -24.74
CA PHE A 89 2.36 7.39 -23.35
C PHE A 89 2.00 8.86 -23.11
N ARG A 90 2.82 9.79 -23.60
CA ARG A 90 2.60 11.23 -23.43
C ARG A 90 1.37 11.72 -24.17
N ILE A 91 1.16 11.27 -25.41
CA ILE A 91 -0.07 11.57 -26.16
C ILE A 91 -1.32 11.12 -25.38
N TYR A 92 -1.28 9.93 -24.80
CA TYR A 92 -2.39 9.41 -24.02
C TYR A 92 -2.63 10.24 -22.75
N CYS A 93 -1.57 10.55 -21.99
CA CYS A 93 -1.67 11.45 -20.84
C CYS A 93 -2.28 12.81 -21.21
N ASP A 94 -1.81 13.43 -22.30
CA ASP A 94 -2.32 14.73 -22.76
C ASP A 94 -3.81 14.67 -23.11
N SER A 95 -4.29 13.55 -23.69
CA SER A 95 -5.72 13.37 -23.96
C SER A 95 -6.56 13.29 -22.69
N LEU A 96 -6.09 12.55 -21.68
CA LEU A 96 -6.79 12.39 -20.40
C LEU A 96 -6.80 13.69 -19.59
N ILE A 97 -5.71 14.46 -19.63
CA ILE A 97 -5.65 15.78 -18.98
C ILE A 97 -6.67 16.72 -19.63
N ARG A 98 -6.77 16.75 -20.96
CA ARG A 98 -7.79 17.58 -21.65
C ARG A 98 -9.21 17.17 -21.29
N GLU A 99 -9.47 15.87 -21.15
CA GLU A 99 -10.77 15.37 -20.72
C GLU A 99 -11.06 15.82 -19.27
N LEU A 100 -10.09 15.64 -18.37
CA LEU A 100 -10.21 16.05 -16.97
C LEU A 100 -10.45 17.56 -16.83
N ASP A 101 -9.71 18.38 -17.57
CA ASP A 101 -9.85 19.84 -17.59
C ASP A 101 -11.19 20.31 -18.17
N SER A 102 -11.85 19.46 -18.95
CA SER A 102 -13.18 19.75 -19.50
C SER A 102 -14.33 19.52 -18.51
N ILE A 103 -14.06 18.86 -17.38
CA ILE A 103 -15.08 18.59 -16.36
C ILE A 103 -15.35 19.87 -15.57
N PRO A 104 -16.59 20.41 -15.60
CA PRO A 104 -16.94 21.58 -14.81
C PRO A 104 -16.80 21.25 -13.32
N VAL A 105 -16.01 22.05 -12.59
CA VAL A 105 -16.03 21.99 -11.14
C VAL A 105 -17.33 22.65 -10.69
N LEU A 106 -18.26 21.85 -10.15
CA LEU A 106 -19.44 22.38 -9.49
C LEU A 106 -18.97 23.10 -8.22
N ASN A 107 -19.13 24.42 -8.19
CA ASN A 107 -18.97 25.26 -7.00
C ASN A 107 -20.10 25.00 -6.00
#